data_AF-A0A836TJB8-F1
#
_entry.id   AF-A0A836TJB8-F1
#
_cell.length_a   1.000
_cell.length_b   1.000
_cell.length_c   1.000
_cell.angle_alpha   90.00
_cell.angle_beta   90.00
_cell.angle_gamma   90.00
#
_symmetry.space_group_name_H-M   'P 1'
#
loop_
_entity.id
_entity.type
_entity.pdbx_description
1 polymer ?
#
loop_
_entity_poly.entity_id
_entity_poly.type
_entity_poly.pdbx_seq_one_letter_code
_entity_poly.pdbx_strand_id
1 'polypeptide(L)'
;MLKTHLTDGFLNQIKPSNFYLEIYGGVMMSMMSIAYGISCAALIFKGPIETYLPLGIGIGIFSCLIFGLLGSLLSNFETAIWIPGPNPAAIIAIPISTIAYSILSSNQLDSLLPTVLLLIFITSLLSGVTFFALGYFQLSRLVRFIPYTVVGGFIAGTGCLIAGGGLVTLTGIDITFETLPNYFDHKTLLRWVPSFLLAIFILVLSRRYKKPLILPLHEGAKTFFNRNKN
;
A
#
# COMPACT_ATOMS: atom_id res chain seq x y z
N MET A 1 -23.67 0.34 -24.05
CA MET A 1 -23.22 -0.75 -23.16
C MET A 1 -22.45 -0.26 -21.93
N LEU A 2 -21.43 0.61 -22.04
CA LEU A 2 -20.70 1.11 -20.85
C LEU A 2 -21.57 1.98 -19.90
N LYS A 3 -22.46 2.81 -20.45
CA LYS A 3 -23.23 3.80 -19.68
C LYS A 3 -24.33 3.19 -18.81
N THR A 4 -24.97 2.10 -19.28
CA THR A 4 -26.03 1.38 -18.56
C THR A 4 -25.48 0.48 -17.45
N HIS A 5 -24.27 -0.08 -17.61
CA HIS A 5 -23.66 -0.90 -16.55
C HIS A 5 -23.11 -0.07 -15.37
N LEU A 6 -22.65 1.16 -15.61
CA LEU A 6 -22.09 2.03 -14.56
C LEU A 6 -23.16 2.61 -13.63
N THR A 7 -24.30 3.05 -14.17
CA THR A 7 -25.37 3.66 -13.36
C THR A 7 -26.17 2.61 -12.59
N ASP A 8 -26.51 1.51 -13.23
CA ASP A 8 -27.39 0.50 -12.64
C ASP A 8 -26.63 -0.36 -11.62
N GLY A 9 -25.32 -0.56 -11.81
CA GLY A 9 -24.46 -1.27 -10.86
C GLY A 9 -24.16 -0.48 -9.59
N PHE A 10 -23.92 0.83 -9.70
CA PHE A 10 -23.61 1.70 -8.56
C PHE A 10 -24.86 1.98 -7.69
N LEU A 11 -25.98 2.32 -8.32
CA LEU A 11 -27.22 2.63 -7.59
C LEU A 11 -27.83 1.40 -6.92
N ASN A 12 -27.66 0.20 -7.48
CA ASN A 12 -28.13 -1.04 -6.84
C ASN A 12 -27.24 -1.52 -5.68
N GLN A 13 -26.01 -0.99 -5.55
CA GLN A 13 -25.11 -1.29 -4.42
C GLN A 13 -25.43 -0.44 -3.19
N ILE A 14 -25.97 0.77 -3.37
CA ILE A 14 -26.33 1.66 -2.25
C ILE A 14 -27.61 1.17 -1.61
N LYS A 15 -27.49 0.39 -0.52
CA LYS A 15 -28.63 -0.04 0.28
C LYS A 15 -28.92 1.01 1.36
N PRO A 16 -30.10 1.66 1.34
CA PRO A 16 -30.41 2.77 2.26
C PRO A 16 -30.42 2.37 3.75
N SER A 17 -30.44 1.07 4.08
CA SER A 17 -30.50 0.60 5.47
C SER A 17 -29.18 0.74 6.25
N ASN A 18 -28.03 0.90 5.58
CA ASN A 18 -26.69 0.84 6.21
C ASN A 18 -25.84 2.11 6.01
N PHE A 19 -26.44 3.22 5.60
CA PHE A 19 -25.74 4.46 5.22
C PHE A 19 -24.74 4.99 6.27
N TYR A 20 -25.11 4.95 7.56
CA TYR A 20 -24.25 5.40 8.66
C TYR A 20 -23.02 4.50 8.86
N LEU A 21 -23.16 3.18 8.67
CA LEU A 21 -22.07 2.21 8.72
C LEU A 21 -21.13 2.38 7.52
N GLU A 22 -21.68 2.68 6.34
CA GLU A 22 -20.91 2.91 5.11
C GLU A 22 -20.06 4.19 5.22
N ILE A 23 -20.62 5.28 5.76
CA ILE A 23 -19.85 6.50 6.04
C ILE A 23 -18.73 6.21 7.04
N TYR A 24 -19.05 5.52 8.15
CA TYR A 24 -18.04 5.17 9.16
C TYR A 24 -16.92 4.30 8.57
N GLY A 25 -17.27 3.29 7.77
CA GLY A 25 -16.31 2.44 7.06
C GLY A 25 -15.47 3.24 6.07
N GLY A 26 -16.07 4.13 5.29
CA GLY A 26 -15.37 4.99 4.34
C GLY A 26 -14.38 5.95 5.03
N VAL A 27 -14.75 6.54 6.16
CA VAL A 27 -13.86 7.39 6.97
C VAL A 27 -12.69 6.58 7.54
N MET A 28 -12.94 5.40 8.09
CA MET A 28 -11.87 4.54 8.60
C MET A 28 -10.90 4.12 7.48
N MET A 29 -11.44 3.76 6.31
CA MET A 29 -10.62 3.37 5.16
C MET A 29 -9.85 4.56 4.56
N SER A 30 -10.40 5.78 4.57
CA SER A 30 -9.67 6.96 4.11
C SER A 30 -8.53 7.34 5.06
N MET A 31 -8.72 7.20 6.37
CA MET A 31 -7.64 7.35 7.34
C MET A 31 -6.52 6.34 7.09
N MET A 32 -6.88 5.08 6.83
CA MET A 32 -5.91 4.04 6.47
C MET A 32 -5.20 4.37 5.16
N SER A 33 -5.91 4.80 4.12
CA SER A 33 -5.30 5.08 2.81
C SER A 33 -4.30 6.24 2.87
N ILE A 34 -4.58 7.29 3.66
CA ILE A 34 -3.63 8.38 3.89
C ILE A 34 -2.36 7.87 4.57
N ALA A 35 -2.49 7.04 5.61
CA ALA A 35 -1.33 6.44 6.29
C ALA A 35 -0.50 5.56 5.34
N TYR A 36 -1.15 4.81 4.45
CA TYR A 36 -0.50 4.01 3.41
C TYR A 36 0.21 4.89 2.37
N GLY A 37 -0.44 5.97 1.91
CA GLY A 37 0.16 6.90 0.95
C GLY A 37 1.45 7.54 1.49
N ILE A 38 1.44 7.98 2.74
CA ILE A 38 2.62 8.53 3.42
C ILE A 38 3.70 7.46 3.58
N SER A 39 3.33 6.25 4.03
CA SER A 39 4.26 5.15 4.23
C SER A 39 4.95 4.72 2.92
N CYS A 40 4.18 4.54 1.85
CA CYS A 40 4.71 4.22 0.53
C CYS A 40 5.64 5.31 0.00
N ALA A 41 5.29 6.60 0.20
CA ALA A 41 6.16 7.71 -0.18
C ALA A 41 7.49 7.69 0.60
N ALA A 42 7.45 7.45 1.91
CA ALA A 42 8.66 7.37 2.75
C ALA A 42 9.58 6.18 2.39
N LEU A 43 9.00 5.07 1.91
CA LEU A 43 9.77 3.94 1.42
C LEU A 43 10.50 4.24 0.11
N ILE A 44 9.85 5.01 -0.78
CA ILE A 44 10.36 5.34 -2.12
C ILE A 44 11.35 6.50 -2.06
N PHE A 45 10.98 7.62 -1.42
CA PHE A 45 11.74 8.87 -1.38
C PHE A 45 12.62 8.95 -0.13
N LYS A 46 13.74 8.23 -0.17
CA LYS A 46 14.76 8.19 0.89
C LYS A 46 16.17 8.35 0.33
N GLY A 47 17.15 8.64 1.19
CA GLY A 47 18.54 8.81 0.78
C GLY A 47 18.71 10.03 -0.13
N PRO A 48 19.39 9.91 -1.30
CA PRO A 48 19.70 11.06 -2.16
C PRO A 48 18.49 11.86 -2.66
N ILE A 49 17.30 11.27 -2.62
CA ILE A 49 16.04 11.88 -3.08
C ILE A 49 15.10 12.26 -1.93
N GLU A 50 15.56 12.19 -0.68
CA GLU A 50 14.78 12.54 0.51
C GLU A 50 14.29 13.99 0.49
N THR A 51 15.04 14.91 -0.13
CA THR A 51 14.63 16.32 -0.33
C THR A 51 13.28 16.45 -1.03
N TYR A 52 12.90 15.46 -1.85
CA TYR A 52 11.63 15.42 -2.58
C TYR A 52 10.54 14.61 -1.87
N LEU A 53 10.77 14.16 -0.64
CA LEU A 53 9.79 13.42 0.15
C LEU A 53 8.43 14.15 0.28
N PRO A 54 8.37 15.48 0.52
CA PRO A 54 7.08 16.19 0.55
C PRO A 54 6.28 16.06 -0.75
N LEU A 55 6.96 16.11 -1.90
CA LEU A 55 6.34 15.88 -3.21
C LEU A 55 5.85 14.44 -3.33
N GLY A 56 6.68 13.47 -2.93
CA GLY A 56 6.33 12.05 -2.91
C GLY A 56 5.09 11.75 -2.07
N ILE A 57 4.97 12.37 -0.89
CA ILE A 57 3.79 12.26 -0.02
C ILE A 57 2.55 12.81 -0.74
N GLY A 58 2.67 13.97 -1.40
CA GLY A 58 1.60 14.54 -2.20
C GLY A 58 1.12 13.60 -3.31
N ILE A 59 2.05 13.01 -4.07
CA ILE A 59 1.76 12.01 -5.11
C ILE A 59 1.09 10.77 -4.51
N GLY A 60 1.60 10.27 -3.38
CA GLY A 60 1.07 9.11 -2.68
C GLY A 60 -0.37 9.31 -2.23
N ILE A 61 -0.68 10.41 -1.55
CA ILE A 61 -2.04 10.72 -1.08
C ILE A 61 -2.97 10.96 -2.28
N PHE A 62 -2.51 11.69 -3.30
CA PHE A 62 -3.30 11.94 -4.51
C PHE A 62 -3.63 10.64 -5.26
N SER A 63 -2.68 9.71 -5.32
CA SER A 63 -2.92 8.39 -5.91
C SER A 63 -3.97 7.59 -5.10
N CYS A 64 -3.96 7.68 -3.76
CA CYS A 64 -4.98 7.05 -2.92
C CYS A 64 -6.39 7.60 -3.23
N LEU A 65 -6.50 8.91 -3.45
CA LEU A 65 -7.76 9.54 -3.86
C LEU A 65 -8.23 9.00 -5.22
N ILE A 66 -7.34 8.95 -6.21
CA ILE A 66 -7.66 8.43 -7.54
C ILE A 66 -8.08 6.95 -7.45
N PHE A 67 -7.31 6.11 -6.76
CA PHE A 67 -7.63 4.69 -6.61
C PHE A 67 -8.94 4.47 -5.86
N GLY A 68 -9.23 5.27 -4.82
CA GLY A 68 -10.50 5.21 -4.11
C GLY A 68 -11.70 5.58 -5.00
N LEU A 69 -11.59 6.66 -5.78
CA LEU A 69 -12.65 7.08 -6.72
C LEU A 69 -12.85 6.06 -7.84
N LEU A 70 -11.77 5.63 -8.50
CA LEU A 70 -11.84 4.63 -9.55
C LEU A 70 -12.33 3.28 -9.02
N GLY A 71 -11.85 2.87 -7.85
CA GLY A 71 -12.31 1.65 -7.17
C GLY A 71 -13.81 1.71 -6.89
N SER A 72 -14.32 2.84 -6.38
CA SER A 72 -15.75 3.01 -6.11
C SER A 72 -16.61 3.01 -7.38
N LEU A 73 -16.09 3.46 -8.52
CA LEU A 73 -16.86 3.59 -9.77
C LEU A 73 -16.75 2.35 -10.67
N LEU A 74 -15.59 1.68 -10.69
CA LEU A 74 -15.31 0.56 -11.58
C LEU A 74 -15.42 -0.81 -10.89
N SER A 75 -15.43 -0.87 -9.56
CA SER A 75 -15.53 -2.15 -8.86
C SER A 75 -16.96 -2.71 -8.88
N ASN A 76 -17.05 -3.99 -9.21
CA ASN A 76 -18.28 -4.79 -9.07
C ASN A 76 -18.30 -5.60 -7.75
N PHE A 77 -17.30 -5.42 -6.90
CA PHE A 77 -17.21 -6.08 -5.60
C PHE A 77 -17.53 -5.08 -4.49
N GLU A 78 -18.57 -5.39 -3.70
CA GLU A 78 -19.13 -4.57 -2.61
C GLU A 78 -18.10 -4.17 -1.53
N THR A 79 -16.96 -4.87 -1.45
CA THR A 79 -15.92 -4.66 -0.44
C THR A 79 -14.52 -4.45 -1.04
N ALA A 80 -14.41 -4.15 -2.35
CA ALA A 80 -13.09 -3.90 -2.94
C ALA A 80 -12.50 -2.58 -2.45
N ILE A 81 -11.24 -2.66 -2.01
CA ILE A 81 -10.45 -1.52 -1.56
C ILE A 81 -9.26 -1.38 -2.50
N TRP A 82 -9.17 -0.25 -3.19
CA TRP A 82 -8.09 0.05 -4.12
C TRP A 82 -7.20 1.12 -3.48
N ILE A 83 -5.99 0.74 -3.08
CA ILE A 83 -5.01 1.59 -2.40
C ILE A 83 -3.61 1.21 -2.91
N PRO A 84 -2.67 2.15 -3.06
CA PRO A 84 -1.27 1.85 -3.29
C PRO A 84 -0.71 0.90 -2.22
N GLY A 85 -0.21 -0.26 -2.64
CA GLY A 85 0.34 -1.26 -1.73
C GLY A 85 1.80 -1.00 -1.34
N PRO A 86 2.20 -1.30 -0.10
CA PRO A 86 3.58 -1.10 0.37
C PRO A 86 4.57 -2.09 -0.27
N ASN A 87 4.09 -3.26 -0.72
CA ASN A 87 4.93 -4.27 -1.35
C ASN A 87 5.55 -3.77 -2.68
N PRO A 88 4.77 -3.30 -3.69
CA PRO A 88 5.34 -2.65 -4.87
C PRO A 88 6.22 -1.44 -4.55
N ALA A 89 5.82 -0.61 -3.57
CA ALA A 89 6.60 0.57 -3.18
C ALA A 89 7.99 0.20 -2.66
N ALA A 90 8.09 -0.85 -1.84
CA ALA A 90 9.37 -1.34 -1.33
C ALA A 90 10.25 -1.93 -2.45
N ILE A 91 9.65 -2.61 -3.43
CA ILE A 91 10.38 -3.19 -4.57
C ILE A 91 10.92 -2.10 -5.50
N ILE A 92 10.11 -1.11 -5.87
CA ILE A 92 10.53 -0.04 -6.79
C ILE A 92 11.56 0.92 -6.17
N ALA A 93 11.57 1.06 -4.84
CA ALA A 93 12.55 1.87 -4.13
C ALA A 93 14.01 1.41 -4.40
N ILE A 94 14.23 0.12 -4.68
CA ILE A 94 15.55 -0.44 -4.96
C ILE A 94 16.16 0.18 -6.24
N PRO A 95 15.58 0.01 -7.45
CA PRO A 95 16.14 0.61 -8.66
C PRO A 95 16.13 2.15 -8.63
N ILE A 96 15.20 2.77 -7.90
CA ILE A 96 15.22 4.22 -7.68
C ILE A 96 16.49 4.64 -6.95
N SER A 97 16.84 3.95 -5.86
CA SER A 97 18.05 4.25 -5.09
C SER A 97 19.33 4.07 -5.91
N THR A 98 19.42 2.99 -6.71
CA THR A 98 20.61 2.74 -7.54
C THR A 98 20.79 3.80 -8.62
N ILE A 99 19.70 4.20 -9.28
CA ILE A 99 19.74 5.28 -10.28
C ILE A 99 20.07 6.61 -9.60
N ALA A 100 19.46 6.92 -8.46
CA ALA A 100 19.72 8.15 -7.73
C ALA A 100 21.21 8.30 -7.35
N TYR A 101 21.83 7.23 -6.84
CA TYR A 101 23.27 7.22 -6.55
C TYR A 101 24.14 7.36 -7.81
N SER A 102 23.74 6.76 -8.93
CA SER A 102 24.46 6.92 -10.20
C SER A 102 24.42 8.35 -10.74
N ILE A 103 23.26 9.02 -10.67
CA ILE A 103 23.11 10.42 -11.11
C ILE A 103 23.86 11.38 -10.19
N LEU A 104 23.85 11.11 -8.87
CA LEU A 104 24.61 11.88 -7.91
C LEU A 104 26.12 11.80 -8.21
N SER A 105 26.61 10.61 -8.59
CA SER A 105 28.01 10.41 -8.97
C SER A 105 28.41 11.10 -10.28
N SER A 106 27.47 11.30 -11.20
CA SER A 106 27.70 12.04 -12.46
C SER A 106 27.48 13.56 -12.32
N ASN A 107 27.10 14.04 -11.12
CA ASN A 107 26.85 15.44 -10.79
C ASN A 107 25.75 16.11 -11.64
N GLN A 108 24.77 15.32 -12.10
CA GLN A 108 23.63 15.77 -12.92
C GLN A 108 22.35 15.92 -12.09
N LEU A 109 22.39 16.75 -11.03
CA LEU A 109 21.28 16.87 -10.08
C LEU A 109 19.95 17.27 -10.72
N ASP A 110 19.98 18.04 -11.81
CA ASP A 110 18.78 18.49 -12.53
C ASP A 110 17.97 17.34 -13.16
N SER A 111 18.62 16.21 -13.47
CA SER A 111 17.94 15.03 -14.04
C SER A 111 17.44 14.05 -12.97
N LEU A 112 17.81 14.22 -11.70
CA LEU A 112 17.51 13.28 -10.62
C LEU A 112 16.00 13.04 -10.46
N LEU A 113 15.24 14.11 -10.19
CA LEU A 113 13.80 14.01 -9.98
C LEU A 113 13.04 13.56 -11.25
N PRO A 114 13.29 14.15 -12.45
CA PRO A 114 12.65 13.70 -13.68
C PRO A 114 12.87 12.22 -13.98
N THR A 115 14.08 11.70 -13.80
CA THR A 115 14.39 10.29 -14.07
C THR A 115 13.68 9.37 -13.08
N VAL A 116 13.63 9.73 -11.80
CA VAL A 116 12.90 8.95 -10.77
C VAL A 116 11.40 8.92 -11.07
N LEU A 117 10.79 10.07 -11.38
CA LEU A 117 9.37 10.14 -11.73
C LEU A 117 9.07 9.38 -13.02
N LEU A 118 9.94 9.44 -14.02
CA LEU A 118 9.81 8.69 -15.26
C LEU A 118 9.89 7.18 -15.01
N LEU A 119 10.81 6.73 -14.15
CA LEU A 119 10.90 5.32 -13.76
C LEU A 119 9.60 4.85 -13.08
N ILE A 120 9.08 5.62 -12.12
CA ILE A 120 7.80 5.32 -11.44
C ILE A 120 6.66 5.26 -12.46
N PHE A 121 6.61 6.20 -13.40
CA PHE A 121 5.58 6.26 -14.43
C PHE A 121 5.64 5.04 -15.36
N ILE A 122 6.80 4.73 -15.94
CA ILE A 122 6.97 3.62 -16.89
C ILE A 122 6.67 2.28 -16.21
N THR A 123 7.19 2.05 -15.01
CA THR A 123 6.96 0.80 -14.27
C THR A 123 5.51 0.63 -13.87
N SER A 124 4.83 1.71 -13.46
CA SER A 124 3.40 1.69 -13.13
C SER A 124 2.55 1.44 -14.38
N LEU A 125 2.86 2.09 -15.49
CA LEU A 125 2.16 1.90 -16.76
C LEU A 125 2.33 0.46 -17.26
N LEU A 126 3.56 -0.06 -17.26
CA LEU A 126 3.84 -1.41 -17.70
C LEU A 126 3.16 -2.44 -16.80
N SER A 127 3.20 -2.25 -15.47
CA SER A 127 2.48 -3.10 -14.51
C SER A 127 0.97 -3.06 -14.76
N GLY A 128 0.40 -1.88 -15.03
CA GLY A 128 -1.00 -1.72 -15.39
C GLY A 128 -1.38 -2.47 -16.68
N VAL A 129 -0.57 -2.36 -17.74
CA VAL A 129 -0.76 -3.09 -18.99
C VAL A 129 -0.66 -4.60 -18.76
N THR A 130 0.32 -5.06 -17.97
CA THR A 130 0.46 -6.48 -17.62
C THR A 130 -0.75 -7.00 -16.85
N PHE A 131 -1.20 -6.30 -15.80
CA PHE A 131 -2.38 -6.71 -15.04
C PHE A 131 -3.66 -6.64 -15.86
N PHE A 132 -3.80 -5.65 -16.73
CA PHE A 132 -4.92 -5.57 -17.67
C PHE A 132 -4.92 -6.77 -18.62
N ALA A 133 -3.78 -7.13 -19.21
CA ALA A 133 -3.65 -8.32 -20.05
C ALA A 133 -3.98 -9.61 -19.28
N LEU A 134 -3.45 -9.77 -18.05
CA LEU A 134 -3.74 -10.94 -17.19
C LEU A 134 -5.24 -11.07 -16.88
N GLY A 135 -5.92 -9.94 -16.62
CA GLY A 135 -7.37 -9.88 -16.43
C GLY A 135 -8.14 -10.22 -17.71
N TYR A 136 -7.76 -9.62 -18.84
CA TYR A 136 -8.40 -9.82 -20.13
C TYR A 136 -8.34 -11.28 -20.61
N PHE A 137 -7.17 -11.93 -20.46
CA PHE A 137 -6.98 -13.34 -20.81
C PHE A 137 -7.44 -14.33 -19.72
N GLN A 138 -8.02 -13.84 -18.60
CA GLN A 138 -8.45 -14.67 -17.46
C GLN A 138 -7.33 -15.54 -16.86
N LEU A 139 -6.08 -15.09 -17.00
CA LEU A 139 -4.89 -15.78 -16.50
C LEU A 139 -4.79 -15.71 -14.96
N SER A 140 -5.63 -14.91 -14.30
CA SER A 140 -5.77 -14.91 -12.83
C SER A 140 -6.13 -16.30 -12.28
N ARG A 141 -6.76 -17.16 -13.08
CA ARG A 141 -7.02 -18.57 -12.74
C ARG A 141 -5.75 -19.38 -12.51
N LEU A 142 -4.58 -18.93 -12.98
CA LEU A 142 -3.31 -19.60 -12.77
C LEU A 142 -2.75 -19.39 -11.36
N VAL A 143 -3.19 -18.35 -10.65
CA VAL A 143 -2.74 -18.05 -9.27
C VAL A 143 -2.97 -19.23 -8.33
N ARG A 144 -3.99 -20.07 -8.57
CA ARG A 144 -4.28 -21.27 -7.78
C ARG A 144 -3.21 -22.37 -7.87
N PHE A 145 -2.32 -22.29 -8.86
CA PHE A 145 -1.21 -23.25 -9.04
C PHE A 145 0.10 -22.77 -8.39
N ILE A 146 0.13 -21.54 -7.85
CA ILE A 146 1.32 -21.04 -7.17
C ILE A 146 1.46 -21.79 -5.83
N PRO A 147 2.58 -22.48 -5.58
CA PRO A 147 2.81 -23.14 -4.30
C PRO A 147 2.82 -22.14 -3.14
N TYR A 148 2.26 -22.52 -2.00
CA TYR A 148 2.27 -21.69 -0.78
C TYR A 148 3.68 -21.27 -0.34
N THR A 149 4.71 -22.08 -0.66
CA THR A 149 6.11 -21.76 -0.37
C THR A 149 6.61 -20.53 -1.12
N VAL A 150 6.18 -20.34 -2.37
CA VAL A 150 6.55 -19.17 -3.19
C VAL A 150 5.86 -17.92 -2.67
N VAL A 151 4.57 -18.02 -2.33
CA VAL A 151 3.82 -16.91 -1.74
C VAL A 151 4.42 -16.51 -0.39
N GLY A 152 4.75 -17.49 0.46
CA GLY A 152 5.41 -17.26 1.75
C GLY A 152 6.77 -16.58 1.59
N GLY A 153 7.60 -17.06 0.66
CA GLY A 153 8.91 -16.46 0.37
C GLY A 153 8.80 -15.02 -0.14
N PHE A 154 7.86 -14.73 -1.04
CA PHE A 154 7.63 -13.37 -1.52
C PHE A 154 7.17 -12.43 -0.39
N ILE A 155 6.20 -12.85 0.43
CA ILE A 155 5.72 -12.05 1.57
C ILE A 155 6.83 -11.81 2.59
N ALA A 156 7.65 -12.83 2.88
CA ALA A 156 8.79 -12.69 3.76
C ALA A 156 9.85 -11.72 3.19
N GLY A 157 10.13 -11.81 1.88
CA GLY A 157 11.03 -10.91 1.17
C GLY A 157 10.56 -9.46 1.19
N THR A 158 9.30 -9.19 0.82
CA THR A 158 8.75 -7.83 0.86
C THR A 158 8.65 -7.31 2.28
N GLY A 159 8.34 -8.16 3.26
CA GLY A 159 8.38 -7.82 4.68
C GLY A 159 9.77 -7.36 5.13
N CYS A 160 10.82 -8.06 4.70
CA CYS A 160 12.20 -7.66 4.96
C CYS A 160 12.54 -6.31 4.31
N LEU A 161 12.11 -6.06 3.07
CA LEU A 161 12.31 -4.79 2.39
C LEU A 161 11.58 -3.63 3.08
N ILE A 162 10.35 -3.84 3.53
CA ILE A 162 9.57 -2.84 4.26
C ILE A 162 10.22 -2.56 5.62
N ALA A 163 10.64 -3.61 6.35
CA ALA A 163 11.34 -3.45 7.62
C ALA A 163 12.66 -2.68 7.44
N GLY A 164 13.47 -3.04 6.45
CA GLY A 164 14.70 -2.33 6.12
C GLY A 164 14.44 -0.89 5.70
N GLY A 165 13.44 -0.65 4.85
CA GLY A 165 13.03 0.70 4.46
C GLY A 165 12.62 1.55 5.65
N GLY A 166 11.80 1.00 6.55
CA GLY A 166 11.39 1.68 7.78
C GLY A 166 12.54 1.99 8.73
N LEU A 167 13.55 1.10 8.83
CA LEU A 167 14.76 1.35 9.63
C LEU A 167 15.60 2.50 9.05
N VAL A 168 15.75 2.55 7.73
CA VAL A 168 16.44 3.68 7.06
C VAL A 168 15.67 4.97 7.32
N THR A 169 14.34 4.97 7.17
CA THR A 169 13.51 6.16 7.46
C THR A 169 13.59 6.59 8.93
N LEU A 170 13.72 5.65 9.87
CA LEU A 170 13.79 5.93 11.30
C LEU A 170 15.16 6.49 11.72
N THR A 171 16.24 5.97 11.13
CA THR A 171 17.60 6.24 11.58
C THR A 171 18.35 7.23 10.68
N GLY A 172 17.95 7.38 9.43
CA GLY A 172 18.67 8.11 8.39
C GLY A 172 19.97 7.42 7.95
N ILE A 173 20.17 6.15 8.32
CA ILE A 173 21.38 5.38 8.01
C ILE A 173 21.03 4.35 6.94
N ASP A 174 21.75 4.31 5.83
CA ASP A 174 21.55 3.27 4.83
C ASP A 174 21.95 1.88 5.36
N ILE A 175 21.31 0.82 4.88
CA ILE A 175 21.63 -0.55 5.29
C ILE A 175 22.73 -1.10 4.40
N THR A 176 23.95 -1.14 4.93
CA THR A 176 25.12 -1.79 4.33
C THR A 176 25.84 -2.64 5.37
N PHE A 177 26.69 -3.58 4.93
CA PHE A 177 27.48 -4.39 5.86
C PHE A 177 28.38 -3.54 6.77
N GLU A 178 28.84 -2.38 6.28
CA GLU A 178 29.69 -1.45 7.03
C GLU A 178 28.93 -0.63 8.08
N THR A 179 27.66 -0.31 7.81
CA THR A 179 26.82 0.52 8.68
C THR A 179 26.01 -0.29 9.68
N LEU A 180 25.95 -1.62 9.51
CA LEU A 180 25.24 -2.54 10.41
C LEU A 180 25.62 -2.35 11.90
N PRO A 181 26.90 -2.16 12.28
CA PRO A 181 27.28 -1.91 13.67
C PRO A 181 26.67 -0.61 14.23
N ASN A 182 26.46 0.41 13.40
CA ASN A 182 25.95 1.72 13.83
C ASN A 182 24.49 1.66 14.30
N TYR A 183 23.75 0.63 13.91
CA TYR A 183 22.39 0.38 14.40
C TYR A 183 22.35 -0.05 15.87
N PHE A 184 23.44 -0.61 16.39
CA PHE A 184 23.58 -1.04 17.78
C PHE A 184 24.26 0.01 18.68
N ASP A 185 24.60 1.18 18.13
CA ASP A 185 25.11 2.29 18.94
C ASP A 185 24.03 2.84 19.87
N HIS A 186 24.44 3.33 21.04
CA HIS A 186 23.53 3.77 22.11
C HIS A 186 22.55 4.86 21.62
N LYS A 187 23.03 5.79 20.79
CA LYS A 187 22.20 6.86 20.22
C LYS A 187 21.16 6.34 19.24
N THR A 188 21.51 5.35 18.43
CA THR A 188 20.59 4.75 17.47
C THR A 188 19.55 3.90 18.20
N LEU A 189 19.94 3.11 19.20
CA LEU A 189 19.01 2.32 20.02
C LEU A 189 17.92 3.17 20.68
N LEU A 190 18.25 4.39 21.13
CA LEU A 190 17.26 5.32 21.66
C LEU A 190 16.19 5.72 20.63
N ARG A 191 16.53 5.75 19.33
CA ARG A 191 15.57 6.00 18.23
C ARG A 191 14.64 4.82 17.98
N TRP A 192 15.01 3.60 18.40
CA TRP A 192 14.16 2.41 18.26
C TRP A 192 13.02 2.41 19.27
N VAL A 193 13.30 2.89 20.50
CA VAL A 193 12.36 2.90 21.63
C VAL A 193 10.97 3.42 21.25
N PRO A 194 10.78 4.62 20.64
CA PRO A 194 9.45 5.12 20.30
C PRO A 194 8.72 4.22 19.30
N SER A 195 9.42 3.68 18.30
CA SER A 195 8.85 2.78 17.30
C SER A 195 8.41 1.44 17.92
N PHE A 196 9.23 0.87 18.79
CA PHE A 196 8.89 -0.37 19.52
C PHE A 196 7.73 -0.14 20.49
N LEU A 197 7.74 0.99 21.21
CA LEU A 197 6.67 1.34 22.14
C LEU A 197 5.34 1.50 21.38
N LEU A 198 5.34 2.21 20.25
CA LEU A 198 4.17 2.37 19.39
C LEU A 198 3.72 1.03 18.81
N ALA A 199 4.63 0.19 18.33
CA ALA A 199 4.30 -1.15 17.81
C ALA A 199 3.69 -2.05 18.90
N ILE A 200 4.27 -2.08 20.11
CA ILE A 200 3.73 -2.81 21.26
C ILE A 200 2.37 -2.24 21.66
N PHE A 201 2.23 -0.91 21.69
CA PHE A 201 0.97 -0.25 22.02
C PHE A 201 -0.13 -0.65 21.04
N ILE A 202 0.12 -0.57 19.72
CA ILE A 202 -0.82 -1.00 18.69
C ILE A 202 -1.12 -2.50 18.80
N LEU A 203 -0.11 -3.34 19.03
CA LEU A 203 -0.28 -4.78 19.17
C LEU A 203 -1.12 -5.13 20.42
N VAL A 204 -0.87 -4.46 21.54
CA VAL A 204 -1.65 -4.63 22.78
C VAL A 204 -3.07 -4.14 22.58
N LEU A 205 -3.28 -2.97 21.94
CA LEU A 205 -4.62 -2.48 21.58
C LEU A 205 -5.34 -3.49 20.69
N SER A 206 -4.70 -3.95 19.62
CA SER A 206 -5.26 -4.94 18.68
C SER A 206 -5.63 -6.26 19.37
N ARG A 207 -4.82 -6.71 20.35
CA ARG A 207 -5.09 -7.92 21.13
C ARG A 207 -6.10 -7.73 22.28
N ARG A 208 -6.22 -6.53 22.86
CA ARG A 208 -7.16 -6.19 23.94
C ARG A 208 -8.56 -5.92 23.38
N TYR A 209 -8.62 -5.18 22.27
CA TYR A 209 -9.84 -4.91 21.52
C TYR A 209 -10.01 -5.99 20.43
N LYS A 210 -10.20 -7.25 20.86
CA LYS A 210 -10.69 -8.33 19.97
C LYS A 210 -12.13 -8.14 19.53
N LYS A 211 -12.81 -7.08 19.98
CA LYS A 211 -14.05 -6.63 19.35
C LYS A 211 -13.63 -5.87 18.09
N PRO A 212 -13.67 -6.48 16.89
CA PRO A 212 -13.81 -5.64 15.72
C PRO A 212 -15.06 -4.81 16.03
N LEU A 213 -15.04 -3.50 15.82
CA LEU A 213 -16.30 -2.80 15.61
C LEU A 213 -16.90 -3.46 14.35
N ILE A 214 -17.68 -4.50 14.63
CA ILE A 214 -18.54 -5.35 13.84
C ILE A 214 -18.35 -5.08 12.34
N LEU A 215 -17.48 -5.83 11.66
CA LEU A 215 -18.00 -6.91 10.83
C LEU A 215 -19.27 -6.46 10.06
N PRO A 216 -19.17 -6.05 8.79
CA PRO A 216 -20.23 -6.33 7.81
C PRO A 216 -20.74 -7.79 7.88
N LEU A 217 -20.03 -8.68 8.59
CA LEU A 217 -20.42 -10.04 8.96
C LEU A 217 -21.67 -10.19 9.83
N HIS A 218 -22.19 -9.19 10.56
CA HIS A 218 -23.53 -9.39 11.15
C HIS A 218 -24.66 -9.22 10.12
N GLU A 219 -24.54 -8.25 9.20
CA GLU A 219 -25.58 -7.98 8.19
C GLU A 219 -25.48 -8.87 6.94
N GLY A 220 -24.28 -9.32 6.56
CA GLY A 220 -24.09 -10.34 5.52
C GLY A 220 -24.51 -11.75 5.95
N ALA A 221 -24.33 -12.11 7.23
CA ALA A 221 -24.74 -13.42 7.74
C ALA A 221 -26.27 -13.55 7.87
N LYS A 222 -27.00 -12.47 8.19
CA LYS A 222 -28.47 -12.49 8.22
C LYS A 222 -29.10 -12.59 6.84
N THR A 223 -28.50 -11.98 5.82
CA THR A 223 -29.00 -12.07 4.43
C THR A 223 -28.67 -13.40 3.74
N PHE A 224 -27.55 -14.06 4.09
CA PHE A 224 -27.22 -15.38 3.53
C PHE A 224 -27.96 -16.54 4.22
N PHE A 225 -28.20 -16.49 5.55
CA PHE A 225 -28.94 -17.55 6.24
C PHE A 225 -30.47 -17.46 6.11
N ASN A 226 -31.04 -16.28 5.80
CA ASN A 226 -32.49 -16.15 5.60
C ASN A 226 -32.95 -16.47 4.15
N ARG A 227 -32.01 -16.69 3.22
CA ARG A 227 -32.32 -17.05 1.82
C ARG A 227 -32.38 -18.55 1.58
N ASN A 228 -32.14 -19.37 2.61
CA ASN A 228 -32.24 -20.83 2.54
C ASN A 228 -33.49 -21.37 3.27
N LYS A 229 -34.51 -20.53 3.43
CA LYS A 229 -35.79 -20.89 4.07
C LYS A 229 -37.06 -20.54 3.29
N ASN A 230 -36.98 -20.06 2.04
CA ASN A 230 -38.12 -20.00 1.12
C ASN A 230 -37.67 -20.26 -0.31
#